data_AF-A0A937HXY7-F1
#
_entry.id   AF-A0A937HXY7-F1
#
_cell.length_a   1.000
_cell.length_b   1.000
_cell.length_c   1.000
_cell.angle_alpha   90.00
_cell.angle_beta   90.00
_cell.angle_gamma   90.00
#
_symmetry.space_group_name_H-M   'P 1'
#
loop_
_entity.id
_entity.type
_entity.pdbx_description
1 polymer ?
#
loop_
_entity_poly.entity_id
_entity_poly.type
_entity_poly.pdbx_seq_one_letter_code
_entity_poly.pdbx_strand_id
1 'polypeptide(L)'
;ITYVSTSERHVLPVIGSVAAWQYIFFLVALPGLLVVLLMLTVREPARQEISSAAQNLSFREVLSFLHGRRKIYVPLFLGMSVNTIVGYALFSWIPTSFARVHGWTMGDIGLGYGLIILATGPLGVFLAGSLIDKLHRAGQQNAELKVALLSIAICLPGVVYLPLASTGHAALMAMIPASIGPAMTTASGSIAVINVTPNQIRGQTMALYLLTISLLGLSLGPTAVALLTDYVFKDPAMIDWSISCVVIASSLFSAVMLWRCLQPFGEGVRETVNLARST
;
A
#
# COMPACT_ATOMS: atom_id res chain seq x y z
N ILE A 1 -0.56 2.73 -24.64
CA ILE A 1 -1.46 3.81 -24.14
C ILE A 1 -1.68 4.84 -25.25
N THR A 2 -0.63 5.43 -25.84
CA THR A 2 -0.72 6.42 -26.93
C THR A 2 -1.51 5.93 -28.16
N TYR A 3 -1.33 4.67 -28.58
CA TYR A 3 -2.10 4.06 -29.69
C TYR A 3 -3.61 3.98 -29.41
N VAL A 4 -4.00 3.83 -28.14
CA VAL A 4 -5.41 3.63 -27.74
C VAL A 4 -6.09 4.97 -27.46
N SER A 5 -5.37 5.97 -26.96
CA SER A 5 -5.91 7.31 -26.71
C SER A 5 -6.22 8.10 -27.98
N THR A 6 -5.54 7.78 -29.10
CA THR A 6 -5.73 8.45 -30.40
C THR A 6 -6.53 7.62 -31.40
N SER A 7 -6.77 6.33 -31.12
CA SER A 7 -7.59 5.48 -31.98
C SER A 7 -9.07 5.81 -31.82
N GLU A 8 -9.75 6.03 -32.95
CA GLU A 8 -11.22 5.95 -33.02
C GLU A 8 -11.72 4.59 -32.53
N ARG A 9 -13.04 4.50 -32.29
CA ARG A 9 -13.70 3.30 -31.74
C ARG A 9 -13.18 2.03 -32.40
N HIS A 10 -12.71 1.08 -31.59
CA HIS A 10 -12.24 -0.21 -32.08
C HIS A 10 -13.44 -1.08 -32.42
N VAL A 11 -13.48 -1.65 -33.62
CA VAL A 11 -14.54 -2.61 -33.98
C VAL A 11 -14.05 -4.00 -33.63
N LEU A 12 -14.61 -4.56 -32.56
CA LEU A 12 -14.35 -5.94 -32.18
C LEU A 12 -15.27 -6.89 -32.96
N PRO A 13 -14.77 -8.04 -33.43
CA PRO A 13 -15.64 -9.06 -33.98
C PRO A 13 -16.67 -9.48 -32.91
N VAL A 14 -17.95 -9.59 -33.29
CA VAL A 14 -19.11 -9.92 -32.43
C VAL A 14 -19.64 -8.77 -31.56
N ILE A 15 -18.79 -7.94 -30.95
CA ILE A 15 -19.24 -6.90 -29.98
C ILE A 15 -19.55 -5.56 -30.66
N GLY A 16 -18.93 -5.28 -31.81
CA GLY A 16 -19.11 -4.02 -32.54
C GLY A 16 -18.16 -2.91 -32.05
N SER A 17 -18.55 -1.64 -32.25
CA SER A 17 -17.69 -0.50 -31.95
C SER A 17 -17.57 -0.25 -30.44
N VAL A 18 -16.37 -0.38 -29.89
CA VAL A 18 -16.07 -0.13 -28.48
C VAL A 18 -15.17 1.10 -28.32
N ALA A 19 -15.34 1.80 -27.21
CA ALA A 19 -14.45 2.90 -26.86
C ALA A 19 -13.04 2.38 -26.56
N ALA A 20 -12.04 3.24 -26.75
CA ALA A 20 -10.64 2.98 -26.43
C ALA A 20 -10.41 2.35 -25.04
N TRP A 21 -11.10 2.84 -24.00
CA TRP A 21 -10.98 2.29 -22.64
C TRP A 21 -11.58 0.89 -22.49
N GLN A 22 -12.64 0.56 -23.23
CA GLN A 22 -13.23 -0.79 -23.24
C GLN A 22 -12.29 -1.79 -23.91
N TYR A 23 -11.63 -1.37 -24.99
CA TYR A 23 -10.64 -2.19 -25.69
C TYR A 23 -9.47 -2.60 -24.77
N ILE A 24 -9.01 -1.70 -23.89
CA ILE A 24 -7.96 -2.00 -22.90
C ILE A 24 -8.39 -3.15 -21.98
N PHE A 25 -9.65 -3.21 -21.56
CA PHE A 25 -10.13 -4.32 -20.72
C PHE A 25 -10.01 -5.67 -21.40
N PHE A 26 -10.37 -5.77 -22.70
CA PHE A 26 -10.20 -7.02 -23.45
C PHE A 26 -8.73 -7.41 -23.59
N LEU A 27 -7.87 -6.43 -23.92
CA LEU A 27 -6.44 -6.67 -24.14
C LEU A 27 -5.74 -7.14 -22.85
N VAL A 28 -6.12 -6.59 -21.70
CA VAL A 28 -5.60 -7.00 -20.39
C VAL A 28 -6.21 -8.32 -19.90
N ALA A 29 -7.47 -8.60 -20.22
CA ALA A 29 -8.14 -9.83 -19.79
C ALA A 29 -7.73 -11.08 -20.59
N LEU A 30 -7.44 -10.95 -21.88
CA LEU A 30 -7.09 -12.07 -22.77
C LEU A 30 -5.89 -12.91 -22.27
N PRO A 31 -4.75 -12.31 -21.85
CA PRO A 31 -3.66 -13.05 -21.23
C PRO A 31 -4.09 -13.85 -19.99
N GLY A 32 -5.13 -13.41 -19.28
CA GLY A 32 -5.69 -14.13 -18.13
C GLY A 32 -6.24 -15.51 -18.49
N LEU A 33 -6.77 -15.71 -19.71
CA LEU A 33 -7.22 -17.04 -20.16
C LEU A 33 -6.05 -18.02 -20.30
N LEU A 34 -4.88 -17.54 -20.71
CA LEU A 34 -3.66 -18.35 -20.76
C LEU A 34 -3.22 -18.77 -19.35
N VAL A 35 -3.37 -17.88 -18.36
CA VAL A 35 -3.12 -18.21 -16.95
C VAL A 35 -4.09 -19.28 -16.44
N VAL A 36 -5.37 -19.24 -16.84
CA VAL A 36 -6.35 -20.30 -16.50
C VAL A 36 -5.95 -21.64 -17.08
N LEU A 37 -5.48 -21.69 -18.33
CA LEU A 37 -4.96 -22.91 -18.94
C LEU A 37 -3.72 -23.43 -18.19
N LEU A 38 -2.83 -22.54 -17.75
CA LEU A 38 -1.67 -22.92 -16.93
C LEU A 38 -2.09 -23.47 -15.56
N MET A 39 -3.19 -23.01 -14.97
CA MET A 39 -3.69 -23.57 -13.71
C MET A 39 -4.09 -25.05 -13.82
N LEU A 40 -4.38 -25.56 -15.02
CA LEU A 40 -4.59 -27.01 -15.24
C LEU A 40 -3.31 -27.83 -15.00
N THR A 41 -2.14 -27.19 -14.97
CA THR A 41 -0.85 -27.85 -14.64
C THR A 41 -0.53 -27.84 -13.15
N VAL A 42 -1.25 -27.03 -12.36
CA VAL A 42 -1.01 -26.90 -10.92
C VAL A 42 -1.72 -28.04 -10.19
N ARG A 43 -0.93 -28.99 -9.69
CA ARG A 43 -1.45 -30.07 -8.85
C ARG A 43 -1.81 -29.53 -7.47
N GLU A 44 -3.06 -29.74 -7.04
CA GLU A 44 -3.50 -29.36 -5.71
C GLU A 44 -2.66 -30.08 -4.64
N PRO A 45 -1.95 -29.35 -3.75
CA PRO A 45 -1.16 -29.97 -2.70
C PRO A 45 -2.08 -30.62 -1.68
N ALA A 46 -1.73 -31.82 -1.21
CA ALA A 46 -2.47 -32.48 -0.14
C ALA A 46 -2.48 -31.58 1.10
N ARG A 47 -3.68 -31.32 1.63
CA ARG A 47 -3.90 -30.41 2.76
C ARG A 47 -3.17 -30.93 3.99
N GLN A 48 -2.08 -30.27 4.38
CA GLN A 48 -1.39 -30.54 5.64
C GLN A 48 -2.14 -29.82 6.76
N GLU A 49 -3.27 -30.38 7.19
CA GLU A 49 -3.89 -29.95 8.44
C GLU A 49 -2.98 -30.38 9.58
N ILE A 50 -2.17 -29.45 10.07
CA ILE A 50 -1.43 -29.62 11.32
C ILE A 50 -2.47 -29.66 12.44
N SER A 51 -2.85 -30.89 12.78
CA SER A 51 -3.57 -31.34 13.97
C SER A 51 -4.97 -30.76 14.22
N SER A 52 -5.95 -31.66 14.26
CA SER A 52 -7.35 -31.48 14.66
C SER A 52 -7.56 -31.02 16.12
N ALA A 53 -6.60 -30.29 16.70
CA ALA A 53 -6.63 -29.76 18.07
C ALA A 53 -6.40 -28.23 18.15
N ALA A 54 -6.11 -27.54 17.04
CA ALA A 54 -6.19 -26.09 17.01
C ALA A 54 -7.67 -25.69 17.05
N GLN A 55 -8.19 -25.37 18.25
CA GLN A 55 -9.50 -24.76 18.41
C GLN A 55 -9.60 -23.58 17.42
N ASN A 56 -10.45 -23.70 16.41
CA ASN A 56 -10.79 -22.59 15.53
C ASN A 56 -11.48 -21.55 16.40
N LEU A 57 -10.70 -20.55 16.85
CA LEU A 57 -11.24 -19.46 17.65
C LEU A 57 -12.33 -18.75 16.85
N SER A 58 -13.47 -18.55 17.49
CA SER A 58 -14.58 -17.80 16.95
C SER A 58 -14.15 -16.37 16.63
N PHE A 59 -14.77 -15.75 15.64
CA PHE A 59 -14.52 -14.35 15.28
C PHE A 59 -14.65 -13.41 16.50
N ARG A 60 -15.57 -13.71 17.43
CA ARG A 60 -15.73 -12.94 18.67
C ARG A 60 -14.52 -13.07 19.60
N GLU A 61 -13.90 -14.24 19.66
CA GLU A 61 -12.71 -14.50 20.47
C GLU A 61 -11.50 -13.80 19.86
N VAL A 62 -11.40 -13.76 18.53
CA VAL A 62 -10.39 -12.95 17.84
C VAL A 62 -10.56 -11.47 18.15
N LEU A 63 -11.77 -10.92 18.07
CA LEU A 63 -12.02 -9.53 18.45
C LEU A 63 -11.67 -9.25 19.92
N SER A 64 -12.02 -10.17 20.82
CA SER A 64 -11.67 -10.06 22.24
C SER A 64 -10.15 -10.07 22.44
N PHE A 65 -9.43 -10.94 21.74
CA PHE A 65 -7.97 -11.01 21.77
C PHE A 65 -7.32 -9.71 21.27
N LEU A 66 -7.79 -9.19 20.13
CA LEU A 66 -7.30 -7.93 19.57
C LEU A 66 -7.59 -6.76 20.52
N HIS A 67 -8.75 -6.76 21.18
CA HIS A 67 -9.09 -5.75 22.18
C HIS A 67 -8.22 -5.86 23.43
N GLY A 68 -7.89 -7.08 23.89
CA GLY A 68 -6.97 -7.31 25.00
C GLY A 68 -5.58 -6.75 24.73
N ARG A 69 -5.11 -6.85 23.47
CA ARG A 69 -3.85 -6.27 22.99
C ARG A 69 -4.05 -4.95 22.24
N ARG A 70 -5.07 -4.16 22.59
CA ARG A 70 -5.41 -2.90 21.88
C ARG A 70 -4.26 -1.89 21.80
N LYS A 71 -3.35 -1.87 22.78
CA LYS A 71 -2.16 -0.99 22.78
C LYS A 71 -1.20 -1.29 21.61
N ILE A 72 -1.29 -2.47 21.02
CA ILE A 72 -0.52 -2.88 19.84
C ILE A 72 -1.40 -2.75 18.59
N TYR A 73 -2.55 -3.42 18.58
CA TYR A 73 -3.37 -3.55 17.37
C TYR A 73 -4.02 -2.25 16.94
N VAL A 74 -4.50 -1.41 17.85
CA VAL A 74 -5.14 -0.12 17.48
C VAL A 74 -4.15 0.82 16.80
N PRO A 75 -2.99 1.17 17.39
CA PRO A 75 -2.05 2.07 16.71
C PRO A 75 -1.43 1.43 15.46
N LEU A 76 -1.20 0.11 15.43
CA LEU A 76 -0.72 -0.58 14.24
C LEU A 76 -1.74 -0.50 13.10
N PHE A 77 -3.00 -0.88 13.34
CA PHE A 77 -4.05 -0.85 12.31
C PHE A 77 -4.32 0.57 11.85
N LEU A 78 -4.49 1.51 12.78
CA LEU A 78 -4.82 2.88 12.45
C LEU A 78 -3.66 3.59 11.75
N GLY A 79 -2.42 3.41 12.23
CA GLY A 79 -1.23 3.97 11.61
C GLY A 79 -1.03 3.44 10.19
N MET A 80 -1.08 2.12 10.00
CA MET A 80 -0.92 1.51 8.67
C MET A 80 -2.08 1.83 7.73
N SER A 81 -3.31 1.91 8.23
CA SER A 81 -4.47 2.28 7.41
C SER A 81 -4.36 3.71 6.90
N VAL A 82 -4.03 4.65 7.79
CA VAL A 82 -3.81 6.05 7.39
C VAL A 82 -2.58 6.16 6.49
N ASN A 83 -1.54 5.36 6.68
CA ASN A 83 -0.43 5.33 5.73
C ASN A 83 -0.85 4.84 4.34
N THR A 84 -1.85 3.96 4.25
CA THR A 84 -2.32 3.43 2.96
C THR A 84 -3.03 4.51 2.13
N ILE A 85 -3.59 5.54 2.78
CA ILE A 85 -4.09 6.77 2.12
C ILE A 85 -3.01 7.40 1.26
N VAL A 86 -1.74 7.40 1.72
CA VAL A 86 -0.60 7.98 0.96
C VAL A 86 -0.44 7.30 -0.39
N GLY A 87 -0.38 5.96 -0.41
CA GLY A 87 -0.19 5.20 -1.64
C GLY A 87 -1.34 5.41 -2.63
N TYR A 88 -2.60 5.35 -2.16
CA TYR A 88 -3.75 5.53 -3.03
C TYR A 88 -3.95 6.97 -3.50
N ALA A 89 -3.65 7.97 -2.66
CA ALA A 89 -3.70 9.37 -3.05
C ALA A 89 -2.70 9.66 -4.18
N LEU A 90 -1.45 9.21 -4.04
CA LEU A 90 -0.43 9.35 -5.08
C LEU A 90 -0.83 8.61 -6.35
N PHE A 91 -1.22 7.34 -6.23
CA PHE A 91 -1.59 6.53 -7.40
C PHE A 91 -2.77 7.13 -8.19
N SER A 92 -3.76 7.71 -7.50
CA SER A 92 -4.95 8.27 -8.13
C SER A 92 -4.72 9.65 -8.74
N TRP A 93 -3.86 10.48 -8.15
CA TRP A 93 -3.80 11.91 -8.49
C TRP A 93 -2.53 12.35 -9.21
N ILE A 94 -1.43 11.59 -9.14
CA ILE A 94 -0.18 11.96 -9.83
C ILE A 94 -0.37 12.13 -11.35
N PRO A 95 -1.04 11.21 -12.09
CA PRO A 95 -1.27 11.42 -13.52
C PRO A 95 -2.04 12.72 -13.83
N THR A 96 -3.07 13.00 -13.03
CA THR A 96 -3.90 14.20 -13.17
C THR A 96 -3.14 15.47 -12.80
N SER A 97 -2.31 15.41 -11.76
CA SER A 97 -1.43 16.50 -11.33
C SER A 97 -0.49 16.92 -12.46
N PHE A 98 0.22 15.97 -13.07
CA PHE A 98 1.16 16.26 -14.15
C PHE A 98 0.47 16.77 -15.42
N ALA A 99 -0.72 16.25 -15.73
CA ALA A 99 -1.51 16.76 -16.84
C ALA A 99 -1.96 18.21 -16.61
N ARG A 100 -2.34 18.58 -15.38
CA ARG A 100 -2.86 19.92 -15.04
C ARG A 100 -1.75 20.96 -14.82
N VAL A 101 -0.71 20.60 -14.07
CA VAL A 101 0.34 21.53 -13.61
C VAL A 101 1.49 21.62 -14.60
N HIS A 102 1.86 20.49 -15.22
CA HIS A 102 3.02 20.41 -16.10
C HIS A 102 2.65 20.24 -17.58
N GLY A 103 1.37 20.12 -17.91
CA GLY A 103 0.88 19.98 -19.28
C GLY A 103 1.30 18.67 -19.96
N TRP A 104 1.68 17.65 -19.19
CA TRP A 104 2.10 16.36 -19.74
C TRP A 104 0.91 15.60 -20.32
N THR A 105 1.16 14.83 -21.38
CA THR A 105 0.13 13.91 -21.87
C THR A 105 -0.03 12.74 -20.91
N MET A 106 -1.23 12.14 -20.87
CA MET A 106 -1.48 10.92 -20.07
C MET A 106 -0.57 9.75 -20.48
N GLY A 107 -0.10 9.72 -21.73
CA GLY A 107 0.87 8.74 -22.21
C GLY A 107 2.25 8.94 -21.59
N ASP A 108 2.74 10.18 -21.54
CA ASP A 108 4.07 10.51 -21.03
C ASP A 108 4.17 10.23 -19.53
N ILE A 109 3.19 10.72 -18.74
CA ILE A 109 3.18 10.45 -17.31
C ILE A 109 2.91 8.97 -17.01
N GLY A 110 2.05 8.31 -17.78
CA GLY A 110 1.78 6.88 -17.62
C GLY A 110 3.04 6.03 -17.82
N LEU A 111 3.85 6.34 -18.84
CA LEU A 111 5.13 5.65 -19.07
C LEU A 111 6.16 6.01 -18.00
N GLY A 112 6.36 7.30 -17.72
CA GLY A 112 7.36 7.77 -16.77
C GLY A 112 7.09 7.29 -15.34
N TYR A 113 5.89 7.54 -14.82
CA TYR A 113 5.51 7.13 -13.47
C TYR A 113 5.34 5.61 -13.37
N GLY A 114 4.83 4.95 -14.43
CA GLY A 114 4.74 3.50 -14.50
C GLY A 114 6.09 2.80 -14.37
N LEU A 115 7.13 3.29 -15.06
CA LEU A 115 8.50 2.79 -14.92
C LEU A 115 9.07 3.00 -13.52
N ILE A 116 8.78 4.16 -12.90
CA ILE A 116 9.19 4.42 -11.52
C ILE A 116 8.54 3.42 -10.57
N ILE A 117 7.22 3.21 -10.64
CA ILE A 117 6.53 2.24 -9.78
C ILE A 117 7.05 0.82 -10.03
N LEU A 118 7.28 0.45 -11.30
CA LEU A 118 7.80 -0.86 -11.67
C LEU A 118 9.16 -1.16 -11.03
N ALA A 119 10.05 -0.17 -10.96
CA ALA A 119 11.36 -0.31 -10.33
C ALA A 119 11.30 -0.17 -8.81
N THR A 120 10.63 0.88 -8.32
CA THR A 120 10.62 1.27 -6.90
C THR A 120 9.73 0.39 -6.04
N GLY A 121 8.67 -0.21 -6.59
CA GLY A 121 7.77 -1.10 -5.86
C GLY A 121 8.51 -2.34 -5.31
N PRO A 122 9.08 -3.20 -6.18
CA PRO A 122 9.87 -4.35 -5.76
C PRO A 122 11.08 -3.93 -4.92
N LEU A 123 11.77 -2.85 -5.30
CA LEU A 123 12.91 -2.34 -4.55
C LEU A 123 12.52 -1.96 -3.12
N GLY A 124 11.42 -1.22 -2.93
CA GLY A 124 10.93 -0.83 -1.61
C GLY A 124 10.56 -2.03 -0.74
N VAL A 125 9.83 -3.01 -1.30
CA VAL A 125 9.47 -4.24 -0.57
C VAL A 125 10.72 -5.02 -0.17
N PHE A 126 11.67 -5.18 -1.09
CA PHE A 126 12.94 -5.87 -0.83
C PHE A 126 13.79 -5.15 0.22
N LEU A 127 13.91 -3.82 0.13
CA LEU A 127 14.64 -3.01 1.11
C LEU A 127 14.01 -3.11 2.50
N ALA A 128 12.67 -3.10 2.58
CA ALA A 128 11.97 -3.27 3.85
C ALA A 128 12.26 -4.64 4.47
N GLY A 129 12.08 -5.73 3.72
CA GLY A 129 12.36 -7.08 4.20
C GLY A 129 13.82 -7.26 4.65
N SER A 130 14.77 -6.83 3.81
CA SER A 130 16.21 -6.92 4.12
C SER A 130 16.59 -6.13 5.37
N LEU A 131 16.02 -4.94 5.55
CA LEU A 131 16.30 -4.09 6.70
C LEU A 131 15.65 -4.65 7.97
N ILE A 132 14.42 -5.17 7.88
CA ILE A 132 13.74 -5.85 8.98
C ILE A 132 14.56 -7.05 9.45
N ASP A 133 15.00 -7.90 8.52
CA ASP A 133 15.83 -9.07 8.83
C ASP A 133 17.15 -8.67 9.50
N LYS A 134 17.80 -7.63 9.01
CA LYS A 134 19.04 -7.09 9.60
C LYS A 134 18.80 -6.61 11.04
N LEU A 135 17.71 -5.90 11.30
CA LEU A 135 17.36 -5.41 12.63
C LEU A 135 16.99 -6.58 13.57
N HIS A 136 16.25 -7.57 13.08
CA HIS A 136 15.94 -8.78 13.85
C HIS A 136 17.19 -9.56 14.25
N ARG A 137 18.16 -9.72 13.33
CA ARG A 137 19.46 -10.34 13.64
C ARG A 137 20.27 -9.55 14.68
N ALA A 138 20.04 -8.24 14.76
CA ALA A 138 20.60 -7.37 15.80
C ALA A 138 19.79 -7.37 17.12
N GLY A 139 18.79 -8.25 17.27
CA GLY A 139 17.98 -8.39 18.49
C GLY A 139 16.87 -7.35 18.66
N GLN A 140 16.59 -6.53 17.64
CA GLN A 140 15.57 -5.50 17.67
C GLN A 140 14.19 -6.11 17.36
N GLN A 141 13.34 -6.28 18.37
CA GLN A 141 12.02 -6.93 18.18
C GLN A 141 10.91 -6.02 17.63
N ASN A 142 11.22 -4.75 17.41
CA ASN A 142 10.31 -3.77 16.81
C ASN A 142 10.84 -3.26 15.46
N ALA A 143 11.52 -4.15 14.73
CA ALA A 143 12.18 -3.83 13.47
C ALA A 143 11.19 -3.32 12.43
N GLU A 144 10.02 -3.94 12.32
CA GLU A 144 8.97 -3.64 11.35
C GLU A 144 8.46 -2.21 11.52
N LEU A 145 8.19 -1.81 12.77
CA LEU A 145 7.75 -0.45 13.07
C LEU A 145 8.84 0.58 12.79
N LYS A 146 10.11 0.27 13.07
CA LYS A 146 11.24 1.16 12.77
C LYS A 146 11.44 1.35 11.27
N VAL A 147 11.30 0.27 10.49
CA VAL A 147 11.37 0.33 9.04
C VAL A 147 10.18 1.08 8.46
N ALA A 148 8.99 0.92 9.02
CA ALA A 148 7.80 1.71 8.64
C ALA A 148 7.95 3.21 8.99
N LEU A 149 8.63 3.56 10.07
CA LEU A 149 8.94 4.96 10.38
C LEU A 149 9.99 5.54 9.42
N LEU A 150 11.01 4.74 9.08
CA LEU A 150 12.01 5.12 8.09
C LEU A 150 11.38 5.34 6.71
N SER A 151 10.44 4.49 6.30
CA SER A 151 9.79 4.62 5.01
C SER A 151 8.92 5.89 4.90
N ILE A 152 8.29 6.30 6.01
CA ILE A 152 7.62 7.61 6.09
C ILE A 152 8.63 8.74 5.89
N ALA A 153 9.79 8.68 6.56
CA ALA A 153 10.84 9.67 6.42
C ALA A 153 11.40 9.73 4.98
N ILE A 154 11.50 8.60 4.29
CA ILE A 154 11.92 8.52 2.88
C ILE A 154 10.86 9.12 1.95
N CYS A 155 9.57 8.93 2.24
CA CYS A 155 8.48 9.43 1.40
C CYS A 155 8.37 10.96 1.41
N LEU A 156 8.55 11.58 2.59
CA LEU A 156 8.24 12.99 2.82
C LEU A 156 8.99 13.97 1.90
N PRO A 157 10.30 13.87 1.65
CA PRO A 157 11.02 14.78 0.76
C PRO A 157 10.43 14.85 -0.64
N GLY A 158 10.05 13.71 -1.22
CA GLY A 158 9.48 13.66 -2.57
C GLY A 158 8.14 14.39 -2.67
N VAL A 159 7.32 14.22 -1.65
CA VAL A 159 5.98 14.81 -1.59
C VAL A 159 6.03 16.30 -1.24
N VAL A 160 6.94 16.72 -0.36
CA VAL A 160 7.16 18.14 -0.05
C VAL A 160 7.67 18.89 -1.28
N TYR A 161 8.53 18.24 -2.07
CA TYR A 161 9.11 18.86 -3.26
C TYR A 161 8.15 18.93 -4.47
N LEU A 162 7.14 18.06 -4.54
CA LEU A 162 6.17 18.00 -5.65
C LEU A 162 5.61 19.39 -6.05
N PRO A 163 4.96 20.17 -5.16
CA PRO A 163 4.42 21.49 -5.52
C PRO A 163 5.48 22.57 -5.75
N LEU A 164 6.73 22.32 -5.37
CA LEU A 164 7.87 23.23 -5.53
C LEU A 164 8.64 22.97 -6.83
N ALA A 165 8.31 21.88 -7.53
CA ALA A 165 9.02 21.47 -8.73
C ALA A 165 8.74 22.45 -9.88
N SER A 166 9.81 23.06 -10.40
CA SER A 166 9.73 24.00 -11.53
C SER A 166 9.45 23.31 -12.87
N THR A 167 9.67 22.00 -12.97
CA THR A 167 9.48 21.22 -14.20
C THR A 167 8.85 19.87 -13.89
N GLY A 168 8.09 19.32 -14.85
CA GLY A 168 7.51 17.99 -14.70
C GLY A 168 8.57 16.89 -14.53
N HIS A 169 9.75 17.02 -15.15
CA HIS A 169 10.83 16.04 -14.94
C HIS A 169 11.36 16.07 -13.49
N ALA A 170 11.50 17.26 -12.90
CA ALA A 170 11.90 17.38 -11.50
C ALA A 170 10.82 16.83 -10.55
N ALA A 171 9.54 17.10 -10.82
CA ALA A 171 8.42 16.50 -10.10
C ALA A 171 8.43 14.96 -10.22
N LEU A 172 8.75 14.43 -11.41
CA LEU A 172 8.82 12.99 -11.65
C LEU A 172 9.93 12.34 -10.82
N MET A 173 11.09 12.97 -10.71
CA MET A 173 12.18 12.47 -9.86
C MET A 173 11.78 12.48 -8.37
N ALA A 174 10.97 13.45 -7.94
CA ALA A 174 10.40 13.48 -6.60
C ALA A 174 9.52 12.25 -6.30
N MET A 175 8.96 11.62 -7.32
CA MET A 175 8.14 10.42 -7.16
C MET A 175 8.94 9.17 -6.81
N ILE A 176 10.26 9.16 -6.99
CA ILE A 176 11.10 8.02 -6.61
C ILE A 176 11.02 7.77 -5.09
N PRO A 177 11.43 8.72 -4.22
CA PRO A 177 11.28 8.55 -2.77
C PRO A 177 9.81 8.40 -2.35
N ALA A 178 8.89 9.12 -3.00
CA ALA A 178 7.45 9.05 -2.71
C ALA A 178 6.81 7.69 -3.08
N SER A 179 7.47 6.87 -3.92
CA SER A 179 7.00 5.52 -4.27
C SER A 179 7.69 4.44 -3.45
N ILE A 180 8.99 4.60 -3.14
CA ILE A 180 9.75 3.65 -2.28
C ILE A 180 9.15 3.60 -0.87
N GLY A 181 8.84 4.75 -0.28
CA GLY A 181 8.32 4.83 1.08
C GLY A 181 7.03 4.00 1.29
N PRO A 182 5.94 4.27 0.55
CA PRO A 182 4.72 3.48 0.65
C PRO A 182 4.93 1.98 0.40
N ALA A 183 5.75 1.61 -0.59
CA ALA A 183 6.08 0.20 -0.86
C ALA A 183 6.76 -0.50 0.33
N MET A 184 7.70 0.19 0.99
CA MET A 184 8.34 -0.29 2.22
C MET A 184 7.34 -0.44 3.38
N THR A 185 6.40 0.51 3.52
CA THR A 185 5.41 0.46 4.60
C THR A 185 4.42 -0.70 4.43
N THR A 186 4.00 -0.99 3.19
CA THR A 186 3.11 -2.13 2.90
C THR A 186 3.72 -3.46 3.33
N ALA A 187 5.01 -3.65 3.06
CA ALA A 187 5.75 -4.84 3.49
C ALA A 187 5.87 -4.88 5.03
N SER A 188 6.34 -3.78 5.63
CA SER A 188 6.55 -3.66 7.08
C SER A 188 5.27 -3.92 7.88
N GLY A 189 4.13 -3.37 7.45
CA GLY A 189 2.85 -3.54 8.14
C GLY A 189 2.33 -4.98 8.11
N SER A 190 2.45 -5.64 6.96
CA SER A 190 2.04 -7.04 6.80
C SER A 190 2.90 -7.98 7.68
N ILE A 191 4.22 -7.76 7.69
CA ILE A 191 5.16 -8.53 8.51
C ILE A 191 4.87 -8.29 10.01
N ALA A 192 4.62 -7.04 10.41
CA ALA A 192 4.31 -6.70 11.80
C ALA A 192 3.08 -7.45 12.32
N VAL A 193 2.00 -7.52 11.52
CA VAL A 193 0.79 -8.27 11.87
C VAL A 193 1.09 -9.77 11.99
N ILE A 194 1.84 -10.34 11.04
CA ILE A 194 2.19 -11.77 11.06
C ILE A 194 3.00 -12.14 12.31
N ASN A 195 3.97 -11.30 12.69
CA ASN A 195 4.90 -11.60 13.78
C ASN A 195 4.29 -11.42 15.17
N VAL A 196 3.39 -10.45 15.35
CA VAL A 196 2.74 -10.20 16.65
C VAL A 196 1.49 -11.07 16.89
N THR A 197 1.01 -11.75 15.84
CA THR A 197 -0.21 -12.54 15.87
C THR A 197 0.08 -14.05 16.02
N PRO A 198 -0.53 -14.74 17.00
CA PRO A 198 -0.44 -16.19 17.13
C PRO A 198 -0.92 -16.94 15.88
N ASN A 199 -0.34 -18.11 15.61
CA ASN A 199 -0.59 -18.87 14.39
C ASN A 199 -2.08 -19.19 14.17
N GLN A 200 -2.82 -19.48 15.26
CA GLN A 200 -4.24 -19.88 15.21
C GLN A 200 -5.17 -18.81 14.66
N ILE A 201 -4.88 -17.53 14.93
CA ILE A 201 -5.74 -16.39 14.54
C ILE A 201 -5.11 -15.53 13.45
N ARG A 202 -3.89 -15.87 13.01
CA ARG A 202 -3.11 -15.09 12.03
C ARG A 202 -3.87 -14.81 10.75
N GLY A 203 -4.54 -15.82 10.19
CA GLY A 203 -5.34 -15.66 8.98
C GLY A 203 -6.49 -14.67 9.14
N GLN A 204 -7.25 -14.77 10.25
CA GLN A 204 -8.38 -13.88 10.54
C GLN A 204 -7.90 -12.44 10.81
N THR A 205 -6.84 -12.27 11.60
CA THR A 205 -6.27 -10.94 11.88
C THR A 205 -5.71 -10.29 10.62
N MET A 206 -5.03 -11.04 9.75
CA MET A 206 -4.53 -10.52 8.47
C MET A 206 -5.67 -10.12 7.52
N ALA A 207 -6.75 -10.92 7.47
CA ALA A 207 -7.94 -10.56 6.70
C ALA A 207 -8.58 -9.25 7.21
N LEU A 208 -8.73 -9.11 8.53
CA LEU A 208 -9.25 -7.88 9.14
C LEU A 208 -8.33 -6.68 8.87
N TYR A 209 -7.01 -6.88 8.96
CA TYR A 209 -6.01 -5.87 8.65
C TYR A 209 -6.13 -5.40 7.19
N LEU A 210 -6.09 -6.32 6.22
CA LEU A 210 -6.18 -6.01 4.79
C LEU A 210 -7.51 -5.33 4.45
N LEU A 211 -8.62 -5.79 5.05
CA LEU A 211 -9.92 -5.15 4.89
C LEU A 211 -9.88 -3.69 5.38
N THR A 212 -9.34 -3.46 6.57
CA THR A 212 -9.31 -2.14 7.21
C THR A 212 -8.44 -1.16 6.41
N ILE A 213 -7.22 -1.57 6.04
CA ILE A 213 -6.32 -0.70 5.28
C ILE A 213 -6.84 -0.40 3.87
N SER A 214 -7.48 -1.39 3.21
CA SER A 214 -8.02 -1.20 1.87
C SER A 214 -9.26 -0.30 1.90
N LEU A 215 -10.19 -0.53 2.83
CA LEU A 215 -11.40 0.29 2.96
C LEU A 215 -11.03 1.76 3.21
N LEU A 216 -10.15 2.02 4.17
CA LEU A 216 -9.75 3.39 4.52
C LEU A 216 -8.88 4.01 3.43
N GLY A 217 -7.92 3.26 2.89
CA GLY A 217 -6.99 3.74 1.87
C GLY A 217 -7.69 4.12 0.56
N LEU A 218 -8.51 3.22 0.00
CA LEU A 218 -9.20 3.46 -1.27
C LEU A 218 -10.29 4.53 -1.14
N SER A 219 -11.00 4.57 0.00
CA SER A 219 -12.10 5.51 0.17
C SER A 219 -11.61 6.92 0.52
N LEU A 220 -10.66 7.04 1.46
CA LEU A 220 -10.23 8.35 1.96
C LEU A 220 -9.09 8.96 1.15
N GLY A 221 -8.21 8.16 0.54
CA GLY A 221 -7.05 8.65 -0.22
C GLY A 221 -7.42 9.63 -1.33
N PRO A 222 -8.09 9.15 -2.39
CA PRO A 222 -8.48 10.01 -3.50
C PRO A 222 -9.48 11.09 -3.10
N THR A 223 -10.44 10.76 -2.22
CA THR A 223 -11.51 11.67 -1.79
C THR A 223 -10.98 12.84 -0.98
N ALA A 224 -10.03 12.63 -0.07
CA ALA A 224 -9.46 13.72 0.73
C ALA A 224 -8.73 14.74 -0.16
N VAL A 225 -7.99 14.27 -1.17
CA VAL A 225 -7.33 15.16 -2.14
C VAL A 225 -8.36 15.94 -2.94
N ALA A 226 -9.41 15.27 -3.45
CA ALA A 226 -10.49 15.93 -4.18
C ALA A 226 -11.15 17.05 -3.36
N LEU A 227 -11.54 16.73 -2.12
CA LEU A 227 -12.22 17.69 -1.23
C LEU A 227 -11.33 18.88 -0.90
N LEU A 228 -10.03 18.67 -0.67
CA LEU A 228 -9.09 19.76 -0.45
C LEU A 228 -8.95 20.64 -1.70
N THR A 229 -8.82 20.04 -2.89
CA THR A 229 -8.72 20.78 -4.14
C THR A 229 -9.97 21.60 -4.40
N ASP A 230 -11.16 21.00 -4.26
CA ASP A 230 -12.42 21.64 -4.67
C ASP A 230 -12.95 22.65 -3.63
N TYR A 231 -12.84 22.36 -2.33
CA TYR A 231 -13.46 23.18 -1.28
C TYR A 231 -12.48 24.13 -0.56
N VAL A 232 -11.22 23.72 -0.39
CA VAL A 232 -10.22 24.52 0.36
C VAL A 232 -9.43 25.40 -0.59
N PHE A 233 -8.78 24.79 -1.58
CA PHE A 233 -7.95 25.51 -2.55
C PHE A 233 -8.79 26.20 -3.62
N LYS A 234 -9.92 25.61 -4.03
CA LYS A 234 -10.83 26.14 -5.06
C LYS A 234 -10.15 26.44 -6.40
N ASP A 235 -9.03 25.78 -6.65
CA ASP A 235 -8.24 25.92 -7.88
C ASP A 235 -7.74 24.52 -8.31
N PRO A 236 -8.16 24.02 -9.48
CA PRO A 236 -7.68 22.76 -10.02
C PRO A 236 -6.16 22.68 -10.22
N ALA A 237 -5.46 23.81 -10.33
CA ALA A 237 -4.00 23.87 -10.47
C ALA A 237 -3.27 23.68 -9.13
N MET A 238 -3.95 23.85 -7.99
CA MET A 238 -3.38 23.62 -6.64
C MET A 238 -3.49 22.15 -6.19
N ILE A 239 -3.62 21.22 -7.14
CA ILE A 239 -3.72 19.79 -6.88
C ILE A 239 -2.45 19.24 -6.21
N ASP A 240 -1.26 19.71 -6.58
CA ASP A 240 0.00 19.27 -5.97
C ASP A 240 0.06 19.62 -4.48
N TRP A 241 -0.39 20.83 -4.13
CA TRP A 241 -0.53 21.23 -2.73
C TRP A 241 -1.54 20.37 -1.99
N SER A 242 -2.66 20.01 -2.63
CA SER A 242 -3.68 19.13 -2.05
C SER A 242 -3.10 17.74 -1.76
N ILE A 243 -2.38 17.15 -2.72
CA ILE A 243 -1.69 15.87 -2.57
C ILE A 243 -0.69 15.95 -1.41
N SER A 244 0.17 16.98 -1.39
CA SER A 244 1.18 17.13 -0.35
C SER A 244 0.58 17.32 1.04
N CYS A 245 -0.47 18.13 1.17
CA CYS A 245 -1.16 18.31 2.46
C CYS A 245 -1.76 17.00 2.99
N VAL A 246 -2.49 16.25 2.14
CA VAL A 246 -3.08 14.96 2.54
C VAL A 246 -2.01 13.97 2.94
N VAL A 247 -0.97 13.84 2.13
CA VAL A 247 0.09 12.86 2.35
C VAL A 247 0.90 13.22 3.59
N ILE A 248 1.32 14.48 3.76
CA ILE A 248 2.08 14.92 4.95
C ILE A 248 1.24 14.71 6.21
N ALA A 249 -0.02 15.12 6.23
CA ALA A 249 -0.90 14.93 7.39
C ALA A 249 -1.08 13.44 7.74
N SER A 250 -1.30 12.61 6.72
CA SER A 250 -1.47 11.16 6.88
C SER A 250 -0.17 10.48 7.35
N SER A 251 0.97 10.86 6.77
CA SER A 251 2.30 10.39 7.14
C SER A 251 2.67 10.76 8.58
N LEU A 252 2.40 12.00 9.00
CA LEU A 252 2.66 12.44 10.38
C LEU A 252 1.76 11.70 11.38
N PHE A 253 0.47 11.57 11.06
CA PHE A 253 -0.46 10.81 11.89
C PHE A 253 -0.01 9.35 12.02
N SER A 254 0.34 8.70 10.90
CA SER A 254 0.87 7.36 10.88
C SER A 254 2.14 7.25 11.73
N ALA A 255 3.09 8.17 11.56
CA ALA A 255 4.34 8.18 12.33
C ALA A 255 4.08 8.28 13.83
N VAL A 256 3.15 9.13 14.29
CA VAL A 256 2.79 9.24 15.70
C VAL A 256 2.16 7.95 16.23
N MET A 257 1.27 7.32 15.47
CA MET A 257 0.66 6.05 15.87
C MET A 257 1.69 4.92 15.95
N LEU A 258 2.54 4.77 14.92
CA LEU A 258 3.58 3.74 14.88
C LEU A 258 4.64 3.97 15.96
N TRP A 259 5.00 5.22 16.23
CA TRP A 259 5.91 5.57 17.33
C TRP A 259 5.35 5.15 18.68
N ARG A 260 4.07 5.43 18.95
CA ARG A 260 3.38 4.97 20.17
C ARG A 260 3.29 3.44 20.25
N CYS A 261 3.31 2.74 19.12
CA CYS A 261 3.29 1.29 19.04
C CYS A 261 4.66 0.64 19.32
N LEU A 262 5.78 1.37 19.18
CA LEU A 262 7.14 0.81 19.26
C LEU A 262 7.43 0.04 20.54
N GLN A 263 7.02 0.58 21.69
CA GLN A 263 7.27 -0.02 23.00
C GLN A 263 6.32 -1.20 23.27
N PRO A 264 4.98 -1.06 23.17
CA PRO A 264 4.05 -2.17 23.34
C PRO A 264 4.30 -3.35 22.40
N PHE A 265 4.70 -3.06 21.15
CA PHE A 265 4.96 -4.09 20.15
C PHE A 265 6.19 -4.93 20.53
N GLY A 266 7.28 -4.29 20.96
CA GLY A 266 8.48 -4.99 21.42
C GLY A 266 8.20 -5.90 22.61
N GLU A 267 7.35 -5.48 23.55
CA GLU A 267 6.93 -6.30 24.69
C GLU A 267 6.04 -7.48 24.25
N GLY A 268 5.07 -7.24 23.35
CA GLY A 268 4.15 -8.28 22.87
C GLY A 268 4.81 -9.36 22.02
N VAL A 269 5.86 -9.02 21.25
CA VAL A 269 6.65 -10.00 20.50
C VAL A 269 7.45 -10.90 21.46
N ARG A 270 8.05 -10.35 22.53
CA ARG A 270 8.73 -11.16 23.58
C ARG A 270 7.78 -12.18 24.19
N GLU A 271 6.59 -11.75 24.57
CA GLU A 271 5.58 -12.60 25.19
C GLU A 271 5.19 -13.76 24.27
N THR A 272 4.99 -13.47 22.97
CA THR A 272 4.60 -14.48 21.97
C THR A 272 5.74 -15.48 21.70
N VAL A 273 6.99 -15.01 21.65
CA VAL A 273 8.17 -15.89 21.51
C VAL A 273 8.37 -16.76 22.75
N ASN A 274 8.14 -16.23 23.95
CA ASN A 274 8.28 -16.98 25.19
C ASN A 274 7.21 -18.09 25.31
N LEU A 275 5.96 -17.79 24.94
CA LEU A 275 4.86 -18.77 24.91
C LEU A 275 5.17 -19.93 23.94
N ALA A 276 5.75 -19.63 22.78
CA ALA A 276 6.15 -20.63 21.79
C ALA A 276 7.35 -21.49 22.22
N ARG A 277 8.16 -21.04 23.19
CA ARG A 277 9.29 -21.83 23.75
C ARG A 277 8.89 -22.67 24.95
N SER A 278 7.80 -22.32 25.63
CA SER A 278 7.26 -23.06 26.78
C SER A 278 6.29 -24.18 26.41
N THR A 279 5.98 -24.33 25.12
CA THR A 279 5.15 -25.40 24.54
C THR A 279 6.01 -26.34 23.73
#